data_AF-H6L8J0-F1
#
_entry.id   AF-H6L8J0-F1
#
_cell.length_a   1.000
_cell.length_b   1.000
_cell.length_c   1.000
_cell.angle_alpha   90.00
_cell.angle_beta   90.00
_cell.angle_gamma   90.00
#
_symmetry.space_group_name_H-M   'P 1'
#
loop_
_entity.id
_entity.type
_entity.pdbx_description
1 polymer ?
#
loop_
_entity_poly.entity_id
_entity_poly.type
_entity_poly.pdbx_seq_one_letter_code
_entity_poly.pdbx_strand_id
1 'polypeptide(L)'
;MRPQLALVKIKQYTCYILFNKLKFLNMKDVSNAQSSAVVVELGMGQLLSKGFVWGLKNFLSLLGASLLWMLTIWIPYVNVGTTIALFSLPVEMSKGKAVNPLAIFDGRYRKNMGEFFLWAGLYNMILGPAYVFAIIPGLILSYSYSMSLYILLDKELSPSEALSQSNKITHGYKWSLFAAKVISFIPFPLFLVIPEVGPYLFAIYYILYFPFYLGLEAYSYAQLSKRLS
;
A
#
# COMPACT_ATOMS: atom_id res chain seq x y z
N MET A 1 -24.34 61.34 -8.76
CA MET A 1 -24.22 60.29 -7.72
C MET A 1 -23.23 59.24 -8.20
N ARG A 2 -22.19 58.92 -7.41
CA ARG A 2 -20.98 58.20 -7.87
C ARG A 2 -21.23 56.68 -7.98
N PRO A 3 -21.31 56.09 -9.20
CA PRO A 3 -21.50 54.65 -9.39
C PRO A 3 -20.37 53.78 -8.81
N GLN A 4 -19.20 54.37 -8.57
CA GLN A 4 -18.06 53.74 -7.92
C GLN A 4 -18.38 53.25 -6.49
N LEU A 5 -19.25 53.94 -5.75
CA LEU A 5 -19.56 53.59 -4.35
C LEU A 5 -20.43 52.33 -4.22
N ALA A 6 -21.30 52.08 -5.20
CA ALA A 6 -22.17 50.90 -5.23
C ALA A 6 -21.37 49.62 -5.56
N LEU A 7 -20.42 49.71 -6.50
CA LEU A 7 -19.54 48.60 -6.87
C LEU A 7 -18.63 48.17 -5.71
N VAL A 8 -18.14 49.12 -4.90
CA VAL A 8 -17.32 48.81 -3.72
C VAL A 8 -18.14 48.05 -2.67
N LYS A 9 -19.38 48.46 -2.40
CA LYS A 9 -20.27 47.75 -1.47
C LYS A 9 -20.60 46.35 -1.97
N ILE A 10 -20.93 46.18 -3.26
CA ILE A 10 -21.21 44.85 -3.84
C ILE A 10 -20.01 43.93 -3.69
N LYS A 11 -18.79 44.38 -4.00
CA LYS A 11 -17.57 43.58 -3.80
C LYS A 11 -17.37 43.18 -2.34
N GLN A 12 -17.63 44.08 -1.39
CA GLN A 12 -17.54 43.80 0.05
C GLN A 12 -18.57 42.75 0.50
N TYR A 13 -19.82 42.87 0.07
CA TYR A 13 -20.86 41.89 0.40
C TYR A 13 -20.58 40.51 -0.21
N THR A 14 -20.12 40.46 -1.47
CA THR A 14 -19.74 39.19 -2.12
C THR A 14 -18.55 38.54 -1.40
N CYS A 15 -17.53 39.32 -1.01
CA CYS A 15 -16.40 38.80 -0.22
C CYS A 15 -16.83 38.28 1.16
N TYR A 16 -17.75 38.97 1.85
CA TYR A 16 -18.25 38.55 3.15
C TYR A 16 -19.02 37.22 3.06
N ILE A 17 -19.88 37.07 2.07
CA ILE A 17 -20.63 35.82 1.84
C ILE A 17 -19.68 34.68 1.46
N LEU A 18 -18.68 34.94 0.61
CA LEU A 18 -17.68 33.96 0.22
C LEU A 18 -16.84 33.51 1.43
N PHE A 19 -16.42 34.45 2.28
CA PHE A 19 -15.65 34.18 3.49
C PHE A 19 -16.45 33.36 4.51
N ASN A 20 -17.73 33.69 4.72
CA ASN A 20 -18.59 32.88 5.59
C ASN A 20 -18.80 31.48 5.02
N LYS A 21 -19.00 31.33 3.71
CA LYS A 21 -19.14 30.01 3.06
C LYS A 21 -17.86 29.17 3.17
N LEU A 22 -16.68 29.80 3.09
CA LEU A 22 -15.39 29.15 3.33
C LEU A 22 -15.21 28.72 4.79
N LYS A 23 -15.76 29.47 5.75
CA LYS A 23 -15.74 29.13 7.19
C LYS A 23 -16.57 27.89 7.54
N PHE A 24 -17.55 27.53 6.71
CA PHE A 24 -18.37 26.32 6.84
C PHE A 24 -17.79 25.10 6.11
N LEU A 25 -16.73 25.25 5.31
CA LEU A 25 -16.02 24.11 4.76
C LEU A 25 -15.16 23.51 5.85
N ASN A 26 -15.55 22.33 6.34
CA ASN A 26 -14.71 21.55 7.23
C ASN A 26 -13.45 21.14 6.46
N MET A 27 -12.27 21.31 7.07
CA MET A 27 -11.00 20.84 6.50
C MET A 27 -11.05 19.35 6.12
N LYS A 28 -11.83 18.54 6.84
CA LYS A 28 -12.07 17.12 6.51
C LYS A 28 -12.89 16.95 5.21
N ASP A 29 -13.84 17.83 4.94
CA ASP A 29 -14.67 17.76 3.73
C ASP A 29 -13.86 18.19 2.51
N VAL A 30 -12.96 19.17 2.69
CA VAL A 30 -12.01 19.61 1.65
C VAL A 30 -11.00 18.49 1.34
N SER A 31 -10.41 17.83 2.34
CA SER A 31 -9.49 16.71 2.10
C SER A 31 -10.20 15.50 1.44
N ASN A 32 -11.44 15.21 1.85
CA ASN A 32 -12.22 14.13 1.25
C ASN A 32 -12.59 14.43 -0.22
N ALA A 33 -12.93 15.69 -0.54
CA ALA A 33 -13.18 16.12 -1.91
C ALA A 33 -11.89 16.07 -2.78
N GLN A 34 -10.74 16.48 -2.24
CA GLN A 34 -9.43 16.41 -2.90
C GLN A 34 -9.04 14.95 -3.21
N SER A 35 -9.17 14.04 -2.25
CA SER A 35 -8.89 12.60 -2.38
C SER A 35 -9.81 11.89 -3.39
N SER A 36 -11.01 12.45 -3.61
CA SER A 36 -11.99 11.98 -4.61
C SER A 36 -11.68 12.48 -6.02
N ALA A 37 -10.98 13.61 -6.16
CA ALA A 37 -10.59 14.20 -7.44
C ALA A 37 -9.27 13.62 -8.02
N VAL A 38 -8.44 12.99 -7.18
CA VAL A 38 -7.23 12.28 -7.64
C VAL A 38 -7.65 11.06 -8.45
N VAL A 39 -7.44 11.11 -9.77
CA VAL A 39 -7.69 9.98 -10.67
C VAL A 39 -6.69 8.87 -10.35
N VAL A 40 -7.19 7.76 -9.81
CA VAL A 40 -6.38 6.59 -9.48
C VAL A 40 -6.62 5.50 -10.53
N GLU A 41 -5.57 5.20 -11.28
CA GLU A 41 -5.53 4.18 -12.33
C GLU A 41 -5.25 2.80 -11.73
N LEU A 42 -6.29 2.12 -11.24
CA LEU A 42 -6.22 0.80 -10.60
C LEU A 42 -7.10 -0.23 -11.30
N GLY A 43 -7.11 -0.21 -12.63
CA GLY A 43 -7.71 -1.29 -13.41
C GLY A 43 -6.97 -2.60 -13.19
N MET A 44 -7.69 -3.72 -13.10
CA MET A 44 -7.12 -5.05 -12.89
C MET A 44 -6.01 -5.41 -13.90
N GLY A 45 -6.23 -5.15 -15.19
CA GLY A 45 -5.22 -5.39 -16.23
C GLY A 45 -3.98 -4.50 -16.08
N GLN A 46 -4.16 -3.26 -15.63
CA GLN A 46 -3.04 -2.34 -15.36
C GLN A 46 -2.25 -2.78 -14.12
N LEU A 47 -2.94 -3.22 -13.05
CA LEU A 47 -2.32 -3.81 -11.86
C LEU A 47 -1.41 -4.96 -12.26
N LEU A 48 -1.93 -5.95 -12.98
CA LEU A 48 -1.16 -7.11 -13.43
C LEU A 48 0.03 -6.73 -14.32
N SER A 49 -0.21 -5.89 -15.33
CA SER A 49 0.84 -5.48 -16.27
C SER A 49 1.94 -4.66 -15.61
N LYS A 50 1.59 -3.64 -14.82
CA LYS A 50 2.55 -2.77 -14.14
C LYS A 50 3.25 -3.48 -13.00
N GLY A 51 2.54 -4.32 -12.25
CA GLY A 51 3.12 -5.17 -11.22
C GLY A 51 4.20 -6.09 -11.79
N PHE A 52 3.93 -6.73 -12.92
CA PHE A 52 4.93 -7.52 -13.65
C PHE A 52 6.15 -6.71 -14.07
N VAL A 53 5.95 -5.56 -14.71
CA VAL A 53 7.06 -4.69 -15.14
C VAL A 53 7.90 -4.21 -13.96
N TRP A 54 7.27 -3.83 -12.85
CA TRP A 54 7.96 -3.32 -11.66
C TRP A 54 8.73 -4.41 -10.92
N GLY A 55 8.13 -5.60 -10.82
CA GLY A 55 8.79 -6.79 -10.28
C GLY A 55 10.01 -7.19 -11.10
N LEU A 56 9.86 -7.26 -12.43
CA LEU A 56 10.95 -7.65 -13.33
C LEU A 56 12.11 -6.66 -13.29
N LYS A 57 11.82 -5.35 -13.26
CA LYS A 57 12.85 -4.29 -13.15
C LYS A 57 13.71 -4.42 -11.90
N ASN A 58 13.16 -4.95 -10.81
CA ASN A 58 13.86 -5.10 -9.53
C ASN A 58 14.22 -6.55 -9.21
N PHE A 59 14.03 -7.49 -10.16
CA PHE A 59 14.11 -8.93 -9.91
C PHE A 59 15.39 -9.35 -9.18
N LEU A 60 16.55 -8.98 -9.73
CA LEU A 60 17.85 -9.32 -9.14
C LEU A 60 18.05 -8.68 -7.76
N SER A 61 17.59 -7.43 -7.59
CA SER A 61 17.69 -6.75 -6.30
C SER A 61 16.84 -7.39 -5.22
N LEU A 62 15.61 -7.82 -5.57
CA LEU A 62 14.70 -8.50 -4.65
C LEU A 62 15.21 -9.88 -4.26
N LEU A 63 15.80 -10.62 -5.21
CA LEU A 63 16.51 -11.86 -4.90
C LEU A 63 17.71 -11.61 -3.98
N GLY A 64 18.55 -10.63 -4.30
CA GLY A 64 19.69 -10.26 -3.47
C GLY A 64 19.27 -9.89 -2.04
N ALA A 65 18.22 -9.09 -1.87
CA ALA A 65 17.69 -8.72 -0.56
C ALA A 65 17.18 -9.96 0.21
N SER A 66 16.52 -10.88 -0.47
CA SER A 66 16.00 -12.12 0.13
C SER A 66 17.13 -13.05 0.59
N LEU A 67 18.19 -13.19 -0.23
CA LEU A 67 19.39 -13.95 0.13
C LEU A 67 20.09 -13.33 1.36
N LEU A 68 20.26 -12.01 1.37
CA LEU A 68 20.86 -11.29 2.49
C LEU A 68 20.01 -11.42 3.76
N TRP A 69 18.69 -11.41 3.66
CA TRP A 69 17.80 -11.65 4.80
C TRP A 69 17.95 -13.05 5.38
N MET A 70 18.10 -14.10 4.55
CA MET A 70 18.36 -15.46 5.05
C MET A 70 19.67 -15.54 5.85
N LEU A 71 20.67 -14.74 5.50
CA LEU A 71 21.91 -14.59 6.28
C LEU A 71 21.71 -13.86 7.62
N THR A 72 20.50 -13.45 7.98
CA THR A 72 20.26 -12.78 9.26
C THR A 72 19.51 -13.64 10.26
N ILE A 73 19.04 -14.83 9.86
CA ILE A 73 18.17 -15.71 10.68
C ILE A 73 18.78 -16.01 12.06
N TRP A 74 20.11 -16.11 12.17
CA TRP A 74 20.78 -16.43 13.43
C TRP A 74 20.96 -15.25 14.39
N ILE A 75 20.68 -14.01 13.99
CA ILE A 75 20.74 -12.82 14.85
C ILE A 75 19.32 -12.25 14.97
N PRO A 76 18.51 -12.67 15.96
CA PRO A 76 17.08 -12.35 16.01
C PRO A 76 16.75 -10.86 15.87
N TYR A 77 17.49 -9.99 16.55
CA TYR A 77 17.28 -8.54 16.49
C TYR A 77 17.54 -7.97 15.09
N VAL A 78 18.61 -8.41 14.41
CA VAL A 78 18.90 -7.98 13.05
C VAL A 78 17.86 -8.57 12.09
N ASN A 79 17.51 -9.84 12.26
CA ASN A 79 16.51 -10.55 11.46
C ASN A 79 15.14 -9.84 11.46
N VAL A 80 14.68 -9.37 12.63
CA VAL A 80 13.43 -8.61 12.71
C VAL A 80 13.55 -7.30 11.92
N GLY A 81 14.67 -6.58 12.04
CA GLY A 81 14.89 -5.34 11.30
C GLY A 81 14.93 -5.55 9.78
N THR A 82 15.63 -6.58 9.31
CA THR A 82 15.68 -6.93 7.88
C THR A 82 14.33 -7.48 7.40
N THR A 83 13.53 -8.13 8.24
CA THR A 83 12.14 -8.55 7.91
C THR A 83 11.24 -7.34 7.68
N ILE A 84 11.29 -6.34 8.57
CA ILE A 84 10.55 -5.08 8.38
C ILE A 84 11.00 -4.40 7.09
N ALA A 85 12.31 -4.41 6.81
CA ALA A 85 12.84 -3.87 5.57
C ALA A 85 12.34 -4.62 4.34
N LEU A 86 12.30 -5.96 4.36
CA LEU A 86 11.73 -6.77 3.28
C LEU A 86 10.25 -6.43 3.03
N PHE A 87 9.46 -6.31 4.10
CA PHE A 87 8.06 -5.91 3.96
C PHE A 87 7.89 -4.47 3.46
N SER A 88 8.90 -3.61 3.64
CA SER A 88 8.91 -2.24 3.12
C SER A 88 9.41 -2.11 1.68
N LEU A 89 9.90 -3.18 1.05
CA LEU A 89 10.41 -3.10 -0.33
C LEU A 89 9.40 -2.53 -1.32
N PRO A 90 8.09 -2.83 -1.23
CA PRO A 90 7.08 -2.16 -2.05
C PRO A 90 7.08 -0.63 -1.94
N VAL A 91 7.38 -0.09 -0.75
CA VAL A 91 7.49 1.36 -0.52
C VAL A 91 8.70 1.91 -1.28
N GLU A 92 9.87 1.28 -1.18
CA GLU A 92 11.06 1.73 -1.92
C GLU A 92 10.87 1.62 -3.43
N MET A 93 10.24 0.54 -3.91
CA MET A 93 9.88 0.36 -5.32
C MET A 93 8.89 1.43 -5.80
N SER A 94 7.94 1.84 -4.96
CA SER A 94 6.95 2.88 -5.30
C SER A 94 7.57 4.25 -5.58
N LYS A 95 8.77 4.51 -5.02
CA LYS A 95 9.54 5.74 -5.25
C LYS A 95 10.25 5.75 -6.62
N GLY A 96 10.13 4.68 -7.42
CA GLY A 96 10.65 4.61 -8.78
C GLY A 96 12.16 4.41 -8.90
N LYS A 97 12.87 4.21 -7.79
CA LYS A 97 14.31 3.90 -7.77
C LYS A 97 14.51 2.39 -7.76
N ALA A 98 15.60 1.93 -8.36
CA ALA A 98 16.02 0.53 -8.24
C ALA A 98 16.27 0.22 -6.76
N VAL A 99 15.73 -0.91 -6.29
CA VAL A 99 15.93 -1.36 -4.91
C VAL A 99 17.41 -1.65 -4.70
N ASN A 100 18.02 -1.04 -3.68
CA ASN A 100 19.35 -1.43 -3.21
C ASN A 100 19.19 -2.62 -2.23
N PRO A 101 19.71 -3.82 -2.55
CA PRO A 101 19.59 -4.99 -1.68
C PRO A 101 20.17 -4.79 -0.28
N LEU A 102 21.24 -3.99 -0.17
CA LEU A 102 21.91 -3.73 1.10
C LEU A 102 21.10 -2.78 2.01
N ALA A 103 20.14 -2.04 1.45
CA ALA A 103 19.31 -1.12 2.23
C ALA A 103 18.51 -1.85 3.32
N ILE A 104 18.32 -3.18 3.23
CA ILE A 104 17.63 -3.93 4.27
C ILE A 104 18.32 -3.84 5.65
N PHE A 105 19.61 -3.49 5.67
CA PHE A 105 20.39 -3.35 6.90
C PHE A 105 20.32 -1.94 7.53
N ASP A 106 19.60 -0.99 6.92
CA ASP A 106 19.48 0.36 7.45
C ASP A 106 18.90 0.39 8.87
N GLY A 107 19.47 1.23 9.73
CA GLY A 107 19.06 1.34 11.14
C GLY A 107 17.62 1.79 11.36
N ARG A 108 17.02 2.48 10.38
CA ARG A 108 15.63 2.97 10.44
C ARG A 108 14.61 1.85 10.67
N TYR A 109 14.82 0.67 10.09
CA TYR A 109 13.90 -0.46 10.24
C TYR A 109 13.95 -1.09 11.63
N ARG A 110 15.10 -0.99 12.31
CA ARG A 110 15.25 -1.41 13.70
C ARG A 110 14.63 -0.42 14.68
N LYS A 111 14.74 0.88 14.39
CA LYS A 111 14.11 1.94 15.19
C LYS A 111 12.58 1.79 15.22
N ASN A 112 11.97 1.38 14.10
CA ASN A 112 10.51 1.28 13.96
C ASN A 112 9.93 -0.07 14.40
N MET A 113 10.71 -0.96 15.05
CA MET A 113 10.23 -2.27 15.49
C MET A 113 9.03 -2.20 16.44
N GLY A 114 9.03 -1.27 17.39
CA GLY A 114 7.93 -1.10 18.33
C GLY A 114 6.60 -0.84 17.62
N GLU A 115 6.60 0.15 16.72
CA GLU A 115 5.42 0.50 15.91
C GLU A 115 5.01 -0.63 14.97
N PHE A 116 5.98 -1.36 14.40
CA PHE A 116 5.69 -2.56 13.59
C PHE A 116 4.95 -3.63 14.40
N PHE A 117 5.40 -3.94 15.61
CA PHE A 117 4.75 -4.96 16.46
C PHE A 117 3.38 -4.50 16.96
N LEU A 118 3.22 -3.21 17.29
CA LEU A 118 1.91 -2.64 17.63
C LEU A 118 0.95 -2.71 16.43
N TRP A 119 1.43 -2.37 15.23
CA TRP A 119 0.67 -2.54 14.00
C TRP A 119 0.28 -4.00 13.77
N ALA A 120 1.23 -4.93 13.89
CA ALA A 120 0.97 -6.36 13.70
C ALA A 120 -0.08 -6.85 14.71
N GLY A 121 0.01 -6.43 15.98
CA GLY A 121 -0.98 -6.73 17.01
C GLY A 121 -2.38 -6.23 16.63
N LEU A 122 -2.52 -4.93 16.32
CA LEU A 122 -3.81 -4.34 15.94
C LEU A 122 -4.38 -4.97 14.66
N TYR A 123 -3.55 -5.17 13.63
CA TYR A 123 -3.95 -5.78 12.37
C TYR A 123 -4.52 -7.19 12.60
N ASN A 124 -3.83 -8.02 13.39
CA ASN A 124 -4.30 -9.38 13.71
C ASN A 124 -5.52 -9.39 14.63
N MET A 125 -5.64 -8.43 15.58
CA MET A 125 -6.83 -8.28 16.41
C MET A 125 -8.09 -7.91 15.62
N ILE A 126 -7.94 -7.21 14.49
CA ILE A 126 -9.05 -6.91 13.59
C ILE A 126 -9.38 -8.11 12.70
N LEU A 127 -8.36 -8.71 12.06
CA LEU A 127 -8.58 -9.78 11.09
C LEU A 127 -8.96 -11.12 11.73
N GLY A 128 -8.40 -11.45 12.89
CA GLY A 128 -8.66 -12.73 13.58
C GLY A 128 -10.15 -12.97 13.80
N PRO A 129 -10.85 -12.10 14.55
CA PRO A 129 -12.31 -12.19 14.73
C PRO A 129 -13.06 -12.14 13.40
N ALA A 130 -12.65 -11.28 12.45
CA ALA A 130 -13.34 -11.16 11.17
C ALA A 130 -13.37 -12.49 10.40
N TYR A 131 -12.24 -13.20 10.32
CA TYR A 131 -12.17 -14.52 9.68
C TYR A 131 -12.87 -15.61 10.49
N VAL A 132 -12.89 -15.52 11.83
CA VAL A 132 -13.64 -16.46 12.69
C VAL A 132 -15.15 -16.35 12.45
N PHE A 133 -15.69 -15.14 12.31
CA PHE A 133 -17.12 -14.94 12.06
C PHE A 133 -17.51 -15.27 10.62
N ALA A 134 -16.75 -14.80 9.63
CA ALA A 134 -17.00 -15.13 8.22
C ALA A 134 -15.81 -14.82 7.29
N ILE A 135 -15.59 -15.69 6.31
CA ILE A 135 -14.48 -15.58 5.34
C ILE A 135 -14.59 -14.28 4.51
N ILE A 136 -15.78 -13.95 4.02
CA ILE A 136 -15.98 -12.78 3.13
C ILE A 136 -15.66 -11.46 3.86
N PRO A 137 -16.20 -11.17 5.06
CA PRO A 137 -15.76 -10.01 5.86
C PRO A 137 -14.27 -9.98 6.16
N GLY A 138 -13.65 -11.13 6.50
CA GLY A 138 -12.21 -11.24 6.72
C GLY A 138 -11.39 -10.82 5.49
N LEU A 139 -11.80 -11.27 4.30
CA LEU A 139 -11.18 -10.86 3.03
C LEU A 139 -11.35 -9.36 2.79
N ILE A 140 -12.56 -8.81 2.94
CA ILE A 140 -12.78 -7.38 2.70
C ILE A 140 -11.89 -6.53 3.62
N LEU A 141 -11.75 -6.91 4.90
CA LEU A 141 -10.90 -6.18 5.84
C LEU A 141 -9.41 -6.36 5.55
N SER A 142 -8.95 -7.53 5.10
CA SER A 142 -7.53 -7.71 4.74
C SER A 142 -7.10 -6.77 3.62
N TYR A 143 -7.95 -6.55 2.61
CA TYR A 143 -7.71 -5.56 1.55
C TYR A 143 -7.96 -4.12 2.01
N SER A 144 -8.81 -3.90 3.01
CA SER A 144 -8.99 -2.56 3.60
C SER A 144 -7.71 -2.08 4.28
N TYR A 145 -7.00 -3.00 4.93
CA TYR A 145 -5.79 -2.70 5.69
C TYR A 145 -4.50 -3.09 4.98
N SER A 146 -4.54 -3.51 3.72
CA SER A 146 -3.36 -4.04 3.02
C SER A 146 -2.24 -3.01 2.82
N MET A 147 -2.57 -1.71 2.78
CA MET A 147 -1.59 -0.63 2.61
C MET A 147 -1.09 -0.05 3.94
N SER A 148 -1.65 -0.49 5.07
CA SER A 148 -1.38 0.13 6.38
C SER A 148 0.07 0.01 6.81
N LEU A 149 0.72 -1.13 6.58
CA LEU A 149 2.15 -1.29 6.86
C LEU A 149 3.02 -0.34 6.03
N TYR A 150 2.68 -0.15 4.76
CA TYR A 150 3.42 0.75 3.87
C TYR A 150 3.28 2.20 4.31
N ILE A 151 2.06 2.62 4.68
CA ILE A 151 1.81 3.95 5.22
C ILE A 151 2.56 4.16 6.54
N LEU A 152 2.52 3.18 7.45
CA LEU A 152 3.25 3.23 8.72
C LEU A 152 4.74 3.48 8.49
N LEU A 153 5.36 2.74 7.57
CA LEU A 153 6.80 2.80 7.33
C LEU A 153 7.24 3.98 6.44
N ASP A 154 6.37 4.49 5.57
CA ASP A 154 6.67 5.60 4.67
C ASP A 154 6.32 6.97 5.26
N LYS A 155 5.26 7.04 6.08
CA LYS A 155 4.74 8.28 6.66
C LYS A 155 5.00 8.40 8.17
N GLU A 156 5.57 7.37 8.80
CA GLU A 156 5.86 7.32 10.24
C GLU A 156 4.64 7.66 11.11
N LEU A 157 3.44 7.29 10.64
CA LEU A 157 2.19 7.45 11.38
C LEU A 157 2.06 6.40 12.48
N SER A 158 1.22 6.68 13.48
CA SER A 158 0.87 5.67 14.46
C SER A 158 0.12 4.49 13.81
N PRO A 159 0.22 3.27 14.36
CA PRO A 159 -0.42 2.07 13.81
C PRO A 159 -1.92 2.19 13.56
N SER A 160 -2.65 2.83 14.47
CA SER A 160 -4.09 3.04 14.36
C SER A 160 -4.43 4.02 13.23
N GLU A 161 -3.67 5.10 13.10
CA GLU A 161 -3.80 6.06 12.01
C GLU A 161 -3.48 5.41 10.67
N ALA A 162 -2.40 4.63 10.58
CA ALA A 162 -2.01 3.92 9.37
C ALA A 162 -3.10 2.94 8.89
N LEU A 163 -3.74 2.20 9.81
CA LEU A 163 -4.89 1.35 9.52
C LEU A 163 -6.08 2.15 9.00
N SER A 164 -6.42 3.26 9.67
CA SER A 164 -7.51 4.15 9.25
C SER A 164 -7.27 4.74 7.85
N GLN A 165 -6.06 5.22 7.59
CA GLN A 165 -5.68 5.78 6.29
C GLN A 165 -5.70 4.71 5.20
N SER A 166 -5.21 3.49 5.47
CA SER A 166 -5.30 2.38 4.52
C SER A 166 -6.75 2.11 4.10
N ASN A 167 -7.69 2.05 5.04
CA ASN A 167 -9.09 1.79 4.71
C ASN A 167 -9.70 2.94 3.87
N LYS A 168 -9.32 4.18 4.14
CA LYS A 168 -9.77 5.34 3.34
C LYS A 168 -9.26 5.27 1.90
N ILE A 169 -7.96 5.08 1.71
CA ILE A 169 -7.38 5.13 0.36
C ILE A 169 -7.79 3.94 -0.49
N THR A 170 -7.94 2.75 0.10
CA THR A 170 -8.36 1.52 -0.59
C THR A 170 -9.86 1.49 -0.90
N HIS A 171 -10.65 2.43 -0.37
CA HIS A 171 -12.08 2.52 -0.63
C HIS A 171 -12.35 2.69 -2.13
N GLY A 172 -13.21 1.82 -2.69
CA GLY A 172 -13.50 1.74 -4.12
C GLY A 172 -12.58 0.83 -4.93
N TYR A 173 -11.44 0.39 -4.39
CA TYR A 173 -10.44 -0.40 -5.11
C TYR A 173 -10.21 -1.82 -4.56
N LYS A 174 -10.87 -2.19 -3.45
CA LYS A 174 -10.72 -3.51 -2.79
C LYS A 174 -10.95 -4.67 -3.75
N TRP A 175 -11.96 -4.57 -4.61
CA TRP A 175 -12.24 -5.60 -5.63
C TRP A 175 -11.13 -5.71 -6.67
N SER A 176 -10.63 -4.59 -7.20
CA SER A 176 -9.51 -4.60 -8.16
C SER A 176 -8.25 -5.23 -7.57
N LEU A 177 -7.93 -4.89 -6.31
CA LEU A 177 -6.79 -5.46 -5.58
C LEU A 177 -6.98 -6.97 -5.37
N PHE A 178 -8.16 -7.40 -4.93
CA PHE A 178 -8.49 -8.81 -4.75
C PHE A 178 -8.42 -9.60 -6.06
N ALA A 179 -9.10 -9.13 -7.10
CA ALA A 179 -9.18 -9.80 -8.39
C ALA A 179 -7.79 -9.93 -9.03
N ALA A 180 -6.95 -8.89 -8.96
CA ALA A 180 -5.58 -8.96 -9.47
C ALA A 180 -4.76 -10.04 -8.74
N LYS A 181 -4.83 -10.12 -7.41
CA LYS A 181 -4.12 -11.15 -6.63
C LYS A 181 -4.64 -12.56 -6.92
N VAL A 182 -5.97 -12.75 -6.98
CA VAL A 182 -6.57 -14.05 -7.30
C VAL A 182 -6.16 -14.52 -8.69
N ILE A 183 -6.29 -13.67 -9.71
CA ILE A 183 -5.92 -14.02 -11.08
C ILE A 183 -4.45 -14.38 -11.18
N SER A 184 -3.60 -13.62 -10.50
CA SER A 184 -2.18 -13.93 -10.48
C SER A 184 -1.88 -15.29 -9.85
N PHE A 185 -2.74 -15.82 -8.99
CA PHE A 185 -2.55 -17.11 -8.34
C PHE A 185 -3.13 -18.31 -9.13
N ILE A 186 -3.96 -18.09 -10.15
CA ILE A 186 -4.61 -19.16 -10.95
C ILE A 186 -3.64 -20.20 -11.55
N PRO A 187 -2.43 -19.84 -12.03
CA PRO A 187 -1.50 -20.84 -12.56
C PRO A 187 -1.02 -21.87 -11.52
N PHE A 188 -1.08 -21.54 -10.22
CA PHE A 188 -0.56 -22.34 -9.12
C PHE A 188 -1.11 -23.79 -9.09
N PRO A 189 -2.45 -24.02 -9.05
CA PRO A 189 -2.99 -25.38 -9.02
C PRO A 189 -2.66 -26.21 -10.27
N LEU A 190 -2.42 -25.57 -11.43
CA LEU A 190 -2.14 -26.29 -12.67
C LEU A 190 -0.83 -27.07 -12.60
N PHE A 191 0.20 -26.52 -11.96
CA PHE A 191 1.49 -27.20 -11.81
C PHE A 191 1.42 -28.42 -10.89
N LEU A 192 0.50 -28.45 -9.92
CA LEU A 192 0.35 -29.57 -9.00
C LEU A 192 -0.27 -30.82 -9.66
N VAL A 193 -0.96 -30.66 -10.79
CA VAL A 193 -1.62 -31.76 -11.50
C VAL A 193 -0.67 -32.51 -12.43
N ILE A 194 0.49 -31.92 -12.77
CA ILE A 194 1.47 -32.53 -13.69
C ILE A 194 2.42 -33.42 -12.88
N PRO A 195 2.37 -34.77 -13.02
CA PRO A 195 3.27 -35.65 -12.29
C PRO A 195 4.73 -35.42 -12.71
N GLU A 196 5.66 -35.65 -11.78
CA GLU A 196 7.13 -35.58 -11.95
C GLU A 196 7.69 -34.20 -12.32
N VAL A 197 7.18 -33.52 -13.35
CA VAL A 197 7.64 -32.20 -13.82
C VAL A 197 7.02 -31.06 -13.02
N GLY A 198 5.78 -31.24 -12.54
CA GLY A 198 5.01 -30.23 -11.81
C GLY A 198 5.74 -29.55 -10.65
N PRO A 199 6.41 -30.30 -9.74
CA PRO A 199 7.15 -29.71 -8.63
C PRO A 199 8.27 -28.74 -9.05
N TYR A 200 8.95 -29.00 -10.17
CA TYR A 200 10.00 -28.11 -10.68
C TYR A 200 9.41 -26.82 -11.27
N LEU A 201 8.33 -26.94 -12.05
CA LEU A 201 7.60 -25.78 -12.57
C LEU A 201 7.03 -24.93 -11.44
N PHE A 202 6.53 -25.58 -10.39
CA PHE A 202 6.06 -24.93 -9.17
C PHE A 202 7.17 -24.10 -8.50
N ALA A 203 8.36 -24.67 -8.32
CA ALA A 203 9.49 -23.98 -7.72
C ALA A 203 9.92 -22.76 -8.55
N ILE A 204 10.02 -22.92 -9.87
CA ILE A 204 10.35 -21.82 -10.80
C ILE A 204 9.28 -20.73 -10.71
N TYR A 205 8.00 -21.13 -10.73
CA TYR A 205 6.88 -20.21 -10.61
C TYR A 205 6.95 -19.41 -9.32
N TYR A 206 7.24 -20.05 -8.17
CA TYR A 206 7.33 -19.36 -6.89
C TYR A 206 8.45 -18.30 -6.86
N ILE A 207 9.62 -18.63 -7.44
CA ILE A 207 10.75 -17.70 -7.57
C ILE A 207 10.37 -16.49 -8.44
N LEU A 208 9.62 -16.70 -9.52
CA LEU A 208 9.16 -15.63 -10.41
C LEU A 208 7.98 -14.84 -9.83
N TYR A 209 7.12 -15.51 -9.05
CA TYR A 209 5.91 -14.93 -8.47
C TYR A 209 6.23 -13.95 -7.35
N PHE A 210 7.23 -14.23 -6.52
CA PHE A 210 7.63 -13.35 -5.42
C PHE A 210 7.93 -11.88 -5.86
N PRO A 211 8.83 -11.61 -6.82
CA PRO A 211 9.10 -10.26 -7.29
C PRO A 211 7.91 -9.64 -8.03
N PHE A 212 7.12 -10.45 -8.74
CA PHE A 212 5.87 -10.02 -9.34
C PHE A 212 4.87 -9.52 -8.28
N TYR A 213 4.69 -10.27 -7.18
CA TYR A 213 3.82 -9.94 -6.08
C TYR A 213 4.25 -8.63 -5.39
N LEU A 214 5.56 -8.47 -5.14
CA LEU A 214 6.09 -7.21 -4.61
C LEU A 214 5.89 -6.04 -5.59
N GLY A 215 5.97 -6.29 -6.90
CA GLY A 215 5.64 -5.31 -7.93
C GLY A 215 4.17 -4.89 -7.91
N LEU A 216 3.24 -5.84 -7.70
CA LEU A 216 1.81 -5.55 -7.51
C LEU A 216 1.57 -4.65 -6.30
N GLU A 217 2.17 -4.99 -5.15
CA GLU A 217 2.04 -4.19 -3.93
C GLU A 217 2.64 -2.80 -4.12
N ALA A 218 3.82 -2.71 -4.75
CA ALA A 218 4.51 -1.45 -4.98
C ALA A 218 3.69 -0.51 -5.86
N TYR A 219 3.15 -1.01 -6.98
CA TYR A 219 2.33 -0.21 -7.88
C TYR A 219 1.00 0.18 -7.23
N SER A 220 0.37 -0.74 -6.48
CA SER A 220 -0.84 -0.46 -5.72
C SER A 220 -0.61 0.67 -4.72
N TYR A 221 0.47 0.57 -3.94
CA TYR A 221 0.85 1.60 -2.98
C TYR A 221 1.19 2.93 -3.67
N ALA A 222 1.95 2.92 -4.77
CA ALA A 222 2.31 4.13 -5.52
C ALA A 222 1.08 4.92 -6.01
N GLN A 223 0.02 4.22 -6.41
CA GLN A 223 -1.21 4.86 -6.88
C GLN A 223 -2.11 5.30 -5.73
N LEU A 224 -2.32 4.42 -4.75
CA LEU A 224 -3.19 4.71 -3.61
C LEU A 224 -2.61 5.78 -2.69
N SER A 225 -1.29 5.85 -2.56
CA SER A 225 -0.63 6.82 -1.68
C SER A 225 -0.84 8.27 -2.13
N LYS A 226 -1.15 8.51 -3.42
CA LYS A 226 -1.53 9.83 -3.95
C LYS A 226 -2.80 10.40 -3.30
N ARG A 227 -3.60 9.55 -2.64
CA ARG A 227 -4.83 9.92 -1.94
C ARG A 227 -4.63 10.33 -0.48
N LEU A 228 -3.39 10.27 0.04
CA LEU A 228 -3.06 10.68 1.42
C LEU A 228 -2.86 12.20 1.60
N SER A 229 -2.87 12.99 0.51
CA SER A 229 -2.64 14.45 0.54
C SER A 229 -3.77 15.24 1.18
#